data_AF-A0A1Q8L1P9-F1
#
_entry.id   AF-A0A1Q8L1P9-F1
#
_cell.length_a   1.000
_cell.length_b   1.000
_cell.length_c   1.000
_cell.angle_alpha   90.00
_cell.angle_beta   90.00
_cell.angle_gamma   90.00
#
_symmetry.space_group_name_H-M   'P 1'
#
loop_
_entity.id
_entity.type
_entity.pdbx_description
1 polymer ?
#
loop_
_entity_poly.entity_id
_entity_poly.type
_entity_poly.pdbx_seq_one_letter_code
_entity_poly.pdbx_strand_id
1 'polypeptide(L)' 'MTGGTIVYYVHHHGSGHAHRAAAIAAHCRTPVVGVGSRPAPPGWPGAWHELPPTPAAATPAPVPVPPM' A
#
# COMPACT_ATOMS: atom_id res chain seq x y z
N MET A 1 -12.66 -21.47 -11.85
CA MET A 1 -13.01 -20.34 -10.96
C MET A 1 -12.08 -19.18 -11.28
N THR A 2 -12.48 -18.26 -12.16
CA THR A 2 -11.79 -16.97 -12.31
C THR A 2 -12.27 -16.06 -11.17
N GLY A 3 -11.83 -16.37 -9.95
CA GLY A 3 -11.94 -15.43 -8.86
C GLY A 3 -11.04 -14.24 -9.16
N GLY A 4 -11.56 -13.01 -9.04
CA GLY A 4 -10.76 -11.80 -9.28
C GLY A 4 -9.56 -11.72 -8.35
N THR A 5 -8.56 -10.92 -8.70
CA THR A 5 -7.37 -10.68 -7.88
C THR A 5 -7.56 -9.41 -7.05
N ILE A 6 -7.13 -9.45 -5.78
CA ILE A 6 -7.11 -8.25 -4.93
C ILE A 6 -5.74 -7.59 -5.06
N VAL A 7 -5.74 -6.26 -5.22
CA VAL A 7 -4.52 -5.46 -5.12
C VAL A 7 -4.52 -4.76 -3.77
N TYR A 8 -3.47 -4.97 -2.96
CA TYR A 8 -3.31 -4.37 -1.64
C TYR A 8 -2.14 -3.39 -1.63
N TYR A 9 -2.45 -2.09 -1.57
CA TYR A 9 -1.44 -1.03 -1.50
C TYR A 9 -1.01 -0.74 -0.05
N VAL A 10 0.30 -0.80 0.20
CA VAL A 10 0.91 -0.51 1.51
C VAL A 10 1.47 0.91 1.49
N HIS A 11 0.71 1.85 2.02
CA HIS A 11 0.97 3.29 1.90
C HIS A 11 2.09 3.81 2.83
N HIS A 12 2.22 3.27 4.04
CA HIS A 12 3.09 3.84 5.06
C HIS A 12 4.36 3.02 5.26
N HIS A 13 5.50 3.69 5.49
CA HIS A 13 6.77 3.05 5.83
C HIS A 13 6.79 2.38 7.21
N GLY A 14 5.72 2.51 8.01
CA GLY A 14 5.59 1.89 9.32
C GLY A 14 5.42 0.38 9.24
N SER A 15 6.14 -0.34 10.11
CA SER A 15 6.10 -1.81 10.18
C SER A 15 4.70 -2.38 10.43
N GLY A 16 3.82 -1.63 11.12
CA GLY A 16 2.44 -2.07 11.41
C GLY A 16 1.58 -2.30 10.16
N HIS A 17 1.69 -1.44 9.13
CA HIS A 17 0.94 -1.63 7.89
C HIS A 17 1.47 -2.81 7.06
N ALA A 18 2.79 -2.95 7.00
CA ALA A 18 3.44 -4.07 6.32
C ALA A 18 3.07 -5.41 6.97
N HIS A 19 3.10 -5.48 8.30
CA HIS A 19 2.71 -6.67 9.06
C HIS A 19 1.25 -7.04 8.83
N ARG A 20 0.34 -6.05 8.91
CA ARG A 20 -1.08 -6.28 8.64
C ARG A 20 -1.33 -6.78 7.22
N ALA A 21 -0.65 -6.20 6.22
CA ALA A 21 -0.79 -6.62 4.84
C ALA A 21 -0.36 -8.09 4.66
N ALA A 22 0.78 -8.48 5.22
CA ALA A 22 1.26 -9.87 5.17
C ALA A 22 0.28 -10.84 5.84
N ALA A 23 -0.23 -10.49 7.02
CA ALA A 23 -1.22 -11.30 7.73
C ALA A 23 -2.51 -11.49 6.92
N ILE A 24 -3.01 -10.44 6.29
CA ILE A 24 -4.20 -10.51 5.42
C ILE A 24 -3.93 -11.41 4.22
N ALA A 25 -2.82 -11.19 3.52
CA ALA A 25 -2.47 -11.98 2.33
C ALA A 25 -2.32 -13.47 2.66
N ALA A 26 -1.74 -13.81 3.81
CA ALA A 26 -1.57 -15.20 4.25
C ALA A 26 -2.89 -15.93 4.55
N HIS A 27 -3.94 -15.21 4.94
CA HIS A 27 -5.24 -15.80 5.30
C HIS A 27 -6.34 -15.55 4.25
N CYS A 28 -6.02 -14.87 3.16
CA CYS A 28 -6.98 -14.62 2.10
C CYS A 28 -7.10 -15.84 1.18
N ARG A 29 -8.33 -16.26 0.90
CA ARG A 29 -8.61 -17.29 -0.11
C ARG A 29 -8.48 -16.75 -1.53
N THR A 30 -8.58 -15.43 -1.69
CA THR A 30 -8.38 -14.74 -2.96
C THR A 30 -6.92 -14.33 -3.09
N PRO A 31 -6.25 -14.58 -4.23
CA PRO A 31 -4.88 -14.12 -4.44
C PRO A 31 -4.75 -12.62 -4.22
N VAL A 32 -3.75 -12.22 -3.43
CA VAL A 32 -3.44 -10.82 -3.13
C VAL A 32 -2.12 -10.46 -3.80
N VAL A 33 -2.15 -9.43 -4.65
CA VAL A 33 -0.96 -8.77 -5.18
C VAL A 33 -0.67 -7.56 -4.33
N GLY A 34 0.53 -7.52 -3.75
CA GLY A 34 0.97 -6.42 -2.89
C GLY A 34 1.63 -5.35 -3.71
N VAL A 35 1.43 -4.09 -3.34
CA VAL A 35 2.01 -2.94 -4.03
C VAL A 35 2.51 -1.94 -3.00
N GLY A 36 3.71 -1.40 -3.15
CA GLY A 36 4.22 -0.36 -2.24
C GLY A 36 5.65 0.07 -2.57
N SER A 37 6.11 1.18 -1.99
CA SER A 37 7.44 1.75 -2.29
C SER A 37 8.60 1.19 -1.46
N ARG A 38 8.43 -0.01 -0.89
CA ARG A 38 9.46 -0.74 -0.16
C ARG A 38 9.49 -2.19 -0.67
N PRO A 39 10.54 -2.96 -0.35
CA PRO A 39 10.54 -4.39 -0.57
C PRO A 39 9.33 -5.09 0.08
N ALA A 40 8.97 -6.25 -0.45
CA ALA A 40 7.87 -7.05 0.08
C ALA A 40 8.04 -7.31 1.59
N PRO A 41 6.96 -7.24 2.39
CA PRO A 41 7.02 -7.61 3.80
C PRO A 41 7.51 -9.05 3.99
N PRO A 42 8.25 -9.34 5.08
CA PRO A 42 8.61 -10.72 5.41
C PRO A 42 7.38 -11.63 5.45
N GLY A 43 7.46 -12.79 4.79
CA GLY A 43 6.36 -13.76 4.74
C GLY A 43 5.24 -13.46 3.74
N TRP A 44 5.43 -12.50 2.81
CA TRP A 44 4.45 -12.21 1.77
C TRP A 44 4.23 -13.42 0.83
N PRO A 45 3.00 -13.96 0.70
CA PRO A 45 2.75 -15.23 0.01
C PRO A 45 2.48 -15.09 -1.51
N GLY A 46 2.39 -13.87 -2.03
CA GLY A 46 1.94 -13.58 -3.39
C GLY A 46 2.89 -12.70 -4.19
N ALA A 47 2.42 -12.20 -5.34
CA ALA A 47 3.20 -11.23 -6.12
C ALA A 47 3.33 -9.91 -5.35
N TRP A 48 4.46 -9.23 -5.56
CA TRP A 48 4.74 -7.91 -5.03
C TRP A 48 5.23 -6.99 -6.15
N HIS A 49 4.67 -5.79 -6.23
CA HIS A 49 5.10 -4.76 -7.16
C HIS A 49 5.63 -3.56 -6.38
N GLU A 50 6.94 -3.35 -6.48
CA GLU A 50 7.58 -2.19 -5.87
C GLU A 50 7.32 -0.94 -6.70
N LEU A 51 6.79 0.10 -6.07
CA LEU A 51 6.53 1.38 -6.68
C LEU A 51 7.66 2.36 -6.42
N PRO A 52 7.86 3.36 -7.30
CA PRO A 52 8.68 4.51 -6.98
C PRO A 52 8.22 5.17 -5.66
N PRO A 53 9.14 5.70 -4.84
CA PRO A 53 8.75 6.51 -3.69
C PRO A 53 8.01 7.76 -4.15
N THR A 54 6.93 8.10 -3.45
CA THR A 54 6.23 9.36 -3.69
C THR A 54 7.19 10.52 -3.44
N PRO A 55 7.29 11.52 -4.35
CA PRO A 55 8.06 12.72 -4.07
C PRO A 55 7.53 13.39 -2.80
N ALA A 56 8.39 14.14 -2.10
CA ALA A 56 7.96 14.94 -0.97
C ALA A 56 6.75 15.79 -1.40
N ALA A 57 5.69 15.79 -0.58
CA ALA A 57 4.51 16.59 -0.87
C ALA A 57 4.96 18.02 -1.13
N ALA A 58 4.62 18.56 -2.30
CA ALA A 58 4.81 19.98 -2.55
C ALA A 58 4.09 20.74 -1.42
N THR A 59 4.70 21.81 -0.90
CA THR A 59 4.02 22.71 0.02
C THR A 59 2.66 23.06 -0.60
N PRO A 60 1.53 22.72 0.05
CA PRO A 60 0.23 23.05 -0.51
C PRO A 60 0.17 24.56 -0.68
N ALA A 61 -0.33 25.02 -1.83
CA ALA A 61 -0.61 26.45 -1.99
C ALA A 61 -1.53 26.89 -0.84
N PRO A 62 -1.31 28.08 -0.27
CA PRO A 62 -2.18 28.58 0.80
C PRO A 62 -3.63 28.54 0.30
N VAL A 63 -4.49 27.85 1.04
CA VAL A 63 -5.93 27.90 0.78
C VAL A 63 -6.41 29.32 1.06
N PRO A 64 -7.02 30.03 0.08
CA PRO A 64 -7.56 31.36 0.35
C PRO A 64 -8.64 31.25 1.41
N VAL A 65 -8.46 31.93 2.54
CA VAL A 65 -9.51 32.09 3.54
C VAL A 65 -10.49 33.15 3.02
N PRO A 66 -11.79 32.84 2.87
CA PRO A 66 -12.77 33.88 2.54
C PRO A 66 -12.82 34.92 3.68
N PRO A 67 -13.04 36.21 3.37
CA PRO A 67 -13.21 37.22 4.40
C PRO A 67 -14.43 36.88 5.28
N MET A 68 -14.31 37.15 6.60
CA MET A 68 -15.42 37.07 7.56
C MET A 68 -16.57 37.99 7.18
#